data_AF-A0A098EB83-F1
#
_entry.id   AF-A0A098EB83-F1
#
_cell.length_a   1.000
_cell.length_b   1.000
_cell.length_c   1.000
_cell.angle_alpha   90.00
_cell.angle_beta   90.00
_cell.angle_gamma   90.00
#
_symmetry.space_group_name_H-M   'P 1'
#
loop_
_entity.id
_entity.type
_entity.pdbx_description
1 polymer ?
#
loop_
_entity_poly.entity_id
_entity_poly.type
_entity_poly.pdbx_seq_one_letter_code
_entity_poly.pdbx_strand_id
1 'polypeptide(L)' 'MEKKIPQKYQENLVFYTDDRDAYKGVIPEKQHIVADKKPGKTNIIERFNCTMRQRVSRLVCLTGCKETKKFTFNF' A
#
# COMPACT_ATOMS: atom_id res chain seq x y z
N MET A 1 -15.46 -20.65 16.96
CA MET A 1 -14.29 -20.54 17.85
C MET A 1 -13.29 -19.62 17.19
N GLU A 2 -13.15 -18.42 17.73
CA GLU A 2 -12.22 -17.41 17.25
C GLU A 2 -10.78 -17.93 17.42
N LYS A 3 -10.02 -18.07 16.33
CA LYS A 3 -8.62 -18.51 16.40
C LYS A 3 -7.79 -17.39 17.00
N LYS A 4 -7.64 -17.42 18.33
CA LYS A 4 -6.72 -16.52 19.03
C LYS A 4 -5.29 -16.82 18.62
N ILE A 5 -4.54 -15.76 18.37
CA ILE A 5 -3.11 -15.81 18.06
C ILE A 5 -2.40 -16.58 19.20
N PRO A 6 -1.50 -17.53 18.90
CA PRO A 6 -0.81 -18.29 19.94
C PRO A 6 -0.06 -17.37 20.91
N GLN A 7 -0.09 -17.70 22.20
CA GLN A 7 0.38 -16.84 23.30
C GLN A 7 1.83 -16.37 23.13
N LYS A 8 2.70 -17.24 22.60
CA LYS A 8 4.10 -16.93 22.27
C LYS A 8 4.26 -15.72 21.33
N TYR A 9 3.33 -15.54 20.39
CA TYR A 9 3.31 -14.42 19.48
C TYR A 9 2.75 -13.16 20.17
N GLN A 10 1.77 -13.30 21.06
CA GLN A 10 1.22 -12.15 21.79
C GLN A 10 2.24 -11.47 22.71
N GLU A 11 3.22 -12.19 23.26
CA GLU A 11 4.19 -11.63 24.21
C GLU A 11 5.45 -11.08 23.55
N ASN A 12 5.85 -11.62 22.39
CA ASN A 12 7.13 -11.30 21.73
C ASN A 12 7.00 -10.48 20.44
N LEU A 13 5.78 -10.15 20.01
CA LEU A 13 5.57 -9.40 18.76
C LEU A 13 5.64 -7.90 18.98
N VAL A 14 6.31 -7.25 18.04
CA VAL A 14 6.30 -5.81 17.85
C VAL A 14 5.36 -5.51 16.68
N PHE A 15 4.31 -4.72 16.94
CA PHE A 15 3.32 -4.33 15.94
C PHE A 15 3.70 -2.98 15.33
N TYR A 16 4.03 -2.98 14.04
CA TYR A 16 4.18 -1.77 13.25
C TYR A 16 2.81 -1.36 12.70
N THR A 17 2.19 -0.33 13.27
CA THR A 17 0.88 0.14 12.79
C THR A 17 0.87 1.65 12.55
N ASP A 18 -0.04 2.10 11.69
CA ASP A 18 -0.32 3.53 11.52
C ASP A 18 -0.95 4.05 12.82
N ASP A 19 -0.63 5.28 13.25
CA ASP A 19 -1.19 5.89 14.48
C ASP A 19 -2.69 6.17 14.34
N ARG A 20 -3.49 5.11 14.28
CA ARG A 20 -4.93 5.17 14.19
C ARG A 20 -5.50 4.94 15.58
N ASP A 21 -6.41 5.83 15.98
CA ASP A 21 -7.00 5.81 17.33
C ASP A 21 -7.65 4.48 17.72
N ALA A 22 -8.19 3.76 16.73
CA ALA A 22 -8.76 2.43 16.93
C ALA A 22 -7.74 1.38 17.44
N TYR A 23 -6.44 1.54 17.16
CA TYR A 23 -5.41 0.58 17.55
C TYR A 23 -4.83 0.87 18.94
N LYS A 24 -4.93 2.11 19.43
CA LYS A 24 -4.44 2.50 20.76
C LYS A 24 -5.13 1.73 21.89
N GLY A 25 -6.39 1.34 21.69
CA GLY A 25 -7.16 0.55 22.66
C GLY A 25 -7.02 -0.97 22.53
N VAL A 26 -6.44 -1.47 21.43
CA VAL A 26 -6.39 -2.91 21.11
C VAL A 26 -4.97 -3.48 21.27
N ILE A 27 -3.95 -2.67 20.99
CA ILE A 27 -2.55 -3.10 21.04
C ILE A 27 -1.89 -2.48 22.28
N PRO A 28 -1.25 -3.28 23.15
CA PRO A 28 -0.58 -2.75 24.33
C PRO A 28 0.60 -1.84 23.93
N GLU A 29 0.71 -0.68 24.59
CA GLU A 29 1.63 0.40 24.24
C GLU A 29 3.10 -0.04 24.16
N LYS A 30 3.51 -1.01 25.00
CA LYS A 30 4.88 -1.59 24.99
C LYS A 30 5.23 -2.36 23.72
N GLN A 31 4.23 -2.80 22.95
CA GLN A 31 4.39 -3.58 21.72
C GLN A 31 4.02 -2.78 20.48
N HIS A 32 3.50 -1.57 20.65
CA HIS A 32 3.05 -0.73 19.55
C HIS A 32 4.19 0.21 19.14
N ILE A 33 4.75 -0.04 17.95
CA ILE A 33 5.62 0.93 17.29
C ILE A 33 4.80 1.62 16.23
N VAL A 34 4.54 2.91 16.46
CA VAL A 34 3.94 3.77 15.46
C VAL A 34 4.89 3.84 14.29
N ALA A 35 4.44 3.35 13.13
CA ALA A 35 5.15 3.57 11.90
C ALA A 35 4.97 5.05 11.55
N ASP A 36 5.98 5.86 11.85
CA ASP A 36 6.01 7.26 11.41
C ASP A 36 5.74 7.31 9.91
N LYS A 37 4.80 8.16 9.49
CA LYS A 37 4.57 8.47 8.08
C LYS A 37 5.84 9.11 7.53
N LYS A 38 6.79 8.28 7.09
CA LYS A 38 8.01 8.70 6.42
C LYS A 38 7.62 9.55 5.20
N PRO A 39 8.35 10.61 4.89
CA PRO A 39 7.94 11.59 3.89
C PRO A 39 7.74 10.95 2.51
N GLY A 40 6.51 11.03 1.99
CA GLY A 40 6.20 11.38 0.60
C GLY A 40 6.67 10.45 -0.53
N LYS A 41 7.17 9.23 -0.26
CA LYS A 41 7.62 8.33 -1.35
C LYS A 41 6.48 7.83 -2.25
N THR A 42 5.25 7.79 -1.74
CA THR A 42 4.05 7.42 -2.52
C THR A 42 3.89 8.31 -3.75
N ASN A 43 4.09 9.62 -3.58
CA ASN A 43 3.91 10.62 -4.64
C ASN A 43 4.89 10.41 -5.81
N ILE A 44 6.10 9.93 -5.52
CA ILE A 44 7.11 9.60 -6.54
C ILE A 44 6.67 8.37 -7.36
N ILE A 45 6.16 7.33 -6.68
CA ILE A 45 5.67 6.10 -7.30
C ILE A 45 4.42 6.37 -8.14
N GLU A 46 3.48 7.16 -7.63
CA GLU A 46 2.27 7.57 -8.37
C GLU A 46 2.61 8.36 -9.63
N ARG A 47 3.54 9.32 -9.54
CA ARG A 47 4.01 10.10 -10.68
C ARG A 47 4.71 9.23 -11.73
N PHE A 48 5.51 8.27 -11.29
CA PHE A 48 6.16 7.30 -12.17
C PHE A 48 5.12 6.46 -12.92
N ASN A 49 4.16 5.90 -12.19
CA ASN A 49 3.07 5.10 -12.75
C ASN A 49 2.22 5.91 -13.75
N CYS A 50 1.93 7.18 -13.45
CA CYS A 50 1.22 8.08 -14.37
C CYS A 50 2.03 8.33 -15.65
N THR A 51 3.34 8.57 -15.53
CA THR A 51 4.24 8.81 -16.67
C THR A 51 4.33 7.57 -17.58
N MET A 52 4.45 6.38 -17.00
CA MET A 52 4.45 5.13 -17.76
C MET A 52 3.16 4.96 -18.55
N ARG A 53 2.00 5.16 -17.92
CA ARG A 53 0.69 5.01 -18.57
C ARG A 53 0.54 5.93 -19.78
N GLN A 54 0.97 7.18 -19.66
CA GLN A 54 0.94 8.15 -20.77
C GLN A 54 1.86 7.73 -21.93
N ARG A 55 3.10 7.30 -21.62
CA ARG A 55 4.07 6.88 -22.64
C ARG A 55 3.66 5.61 -23.36
N VAL A 56 3.20 4.59 -22.61
CA VAL A 56 2.72 3.32 -23.18
C VAL A 56 1.49 3.57 -24.06
N SER A 57 0.55 4.40 -23.62
CA SER A 57 -0.63 4.75 -24.44
C SER A 57 -0.23 5.42 -25.76
N ARG A 58 0.75 6.34 -25.73
CA ARG A 58 1.26 7.01 -26.94
C ARG A 58 1.99 6.04 -27.87
N LEU A 59 2.78 5.13 -27.33
CA LEU A 59 3.45 4.09 -28.12
C LEU A 59 2.43 3.20 -28.83
N VAL A 60 1.42 2.69 -28.12
CA VAL A 60 0.36 1.84 -28.69
C VAL A 60 -0.40 2.56 -29.80
N CYS A 61 -0.67 3.87 -29.64
CA CYS A 61 -1.32 4.68 -30.68
C CYS A 61 -0.43 4.86 -31.93
N LEU A 62 0.89 4.93 -31.76
CA LEU A 62 1.85 5.09 -32.87
C LEU A 62 2.13 3.77 -33.60
N THR A 63 2.13 2.64 -32.87
CA THR A 63 2.48 1.32 -33.42
C THR A 63 1.30 0.57 -34.04
N GLY A 64 0.10 1.17 -34.10
CA GLY A 64 -0.86 0.82 -35.14
C GLY A 64 -1.96 -0.20 -34.82
N CYS A 65 -2.52 -0.26 -33.61
CA CYS A 65 -3.73 -1.05 -33.35
C CYS A 65 -4.93 -0.14 -33.03
N LYS A 66 -5.93 -0.12 -33.93
CA LYS A 66 -7.25 0.50 -33.72
C LYS A 66 -8.14 -0.30 -32.77
N GLU A 67 -7.60 -0.81 -31.66
CA GLU A 67 -8.43 -1.40 -30.60
C GLU A 67 -8.46 -0.44 -29.42
N THR A 68 -9.54 0.33 -29.33
CA THR A 68 -9.85 1.18 -28.18
C THR A 68 -10.29 0.33 -26.99
N LYS A 69 -9.45 -0.57 -26.49
CA LYS A 69 -9.66 -1.19 -25.19
C LYS A 69 -9.06 -0.24 -24.17
N LYS A 70 -9.91 0.34 -23.32
CA LYS A 70 -9.47 1.17 -22.18
C LYS A 70 -8.40 0.39 -21.44
N PHE A 71 -7.16 0.89 -21.43
CA PHE A 71 -6.05 0.26 -20.74
C PHE A 71 -6.23 0.50 -19.23
N THR A 72 -7.12 -0.26 -18.62
CA THR A 72 -7.41 -0.21 -17.19
C THR A 72 -6.34 -0.98 -16.44
N PHE A 73 -5.23 -0.30 -16.14
CA PHE A 73 -4.35 -0.70 -15.05
C PHE A 73 -5.09 -0.42 -13.74
N ASN A 74 -5.67 -1.45 -13.14
CA ASN A 74 -6.16 -1.43 -11.77
C ASN A 74 -4.93 -1.53 -10.84
N PHE A 75 -4.84 -0.58 -9.91
CA PHE A 75 -3.89 -0.61 -8.80
C PHE A 75 -4.63 -1.04 -7.53
#